data_AF-A0A1S8XK53-F1
#
_entry.id   AF-A0A1S8XK53-F1
#
_cell.length_a   1.000
_cell.length_b   1.000
_cell.length_c   1.000
_cell.angle_alpha   90.00
_cell.angle_beta   90.00
_cell.angle_gamma   90.00
#
_symmetry.space_group_name_H-M   'P 1'
#
loop_
_entity.id
_entity.type
_entity.pdbx_description
1 polymer ?
#
loop_
_entity_poly.entity_id
_entity_poly.type
_entity_poly.pdbx_seq_one_letter_code
_entity_poly.pdbx_strand_id
1 'polypeptide(L)'
;MTVVTSLLLSVAVIPTIAVSPADASGCRSAPYSASLSVTDVFDQYNGVEVFSHPTSGTYRTTTQCRDIQIRNTGDGKVSGPFHACVVFAGRATCNYWTYVPAGQWRNLAVDVKDGTRFYIWISINLSTYYSAKATGDW
;
A
#
# COMPACT_ATOMS: atom_id res chain seq x y z
N MET A 1 -48.47 -48.02 -25.55
CA MET A 1 -47.02 -47.74 -25.68
C MET A 1 -46.93 -46.49 -26.55
N THR A 2 -46.39 -45.33 -26.16
CA THR A 2 -45.45 -44.97 -25.10
C THR A 2 -45.59 -43.45 -24.90
N VAL A 3 -45.64 -42.95 -23.66
CA VAL A 3 -45.64 -41.50 -23.35
C VAL A 3 -44.18 -41.06 -23.21
N VAL A 4 -43.74 -40.08 -24.00
CA VAL A 4 -42.40 -39.49 -23.91
C VAL A 4 -42.52 -38.15 -23.19
N THR A 5 -42.14 -38.13 -21.91
CA THR A 5 -42.12 -36.93 -21.07
C THR A 5 -40.74 -36.29 -21.15
N SER A 6 -40.63 -35.14 -21.82
CA SER A 6 -39.39 -34.37 -21.91
C SER A 6 -39.16 -33.54 -20.65
N LEU A 7 -38.15 -33.90 -19.84
CA LEU A 7 -37.66 -33.07 -18.74
C LEU A 7 -36.82 -31.92 -19.28
N LEU A 8 -37.26 -30.67 -19.09
CA LEU A 8 -36.47 -29.46 -19.31
C LEU A 8 -35.58 -29.23 -18.09
N LEU A 9 -34.26 -29.40 -18.21
CA LEU A 9 -33.29 -28.95 -17.21
C LEU A 9 -33.07 -27.43 -17.35
N SER A 10 -33.57 -26.66 -16.38
CA SER A 10 -33.27 -25.24 -16.23
C SER A 10 -31.89 -25.05 -15.58
N VAL A 11 -30.92 -24.58 -16.37
CA VAL A 11 -29.58 -24.19 -15.89
C VAL A 11 -29.65 -22.78 -15.32
N ALA A 12 -29.47 -22.64 -14.00
CA ALA A 12 -29.36 -21.35 -13.34
C ALA A 12 -27.94 -20.79 -13.56
N VAL A 13 -27.82 -19.72 -14.35
CA VAL A 13 -26.56 -18.99 -14.53
C VAL A 13 -26.40 -18.04 -13.34
N ILE A 14 -25.43 -18.32 -12.48
CA ILE A 14 -25.06 -17.43 -11.37
C ILE A 14 -24.17 -16.31 -11.94
N PRO A 15 -24.56 -15.03 -11.86
CA PRO A 15 -23.70 -13.95 -12.30
C PRO A 15 -22.50 -13.83 -11.36
N THR A 16 -21.30 -13.99 -11.91
CA THR A 16 -20.05 -13.62 -11.24
C THR A 16 -19.95 -12.11 -11.20
N ILE A 17 -20.31 -11.51 -10.05
CA ILE A 17 -19.99 -10.11 -9.76
C ILE A 17 -18.46 -9.96 -9.77
N ALA A 18 -17.94 -9.37 -10.84
CA ALA A 18 -16.56 -8.89 -10.88
C ALA A 18 -16.46 -7.72 -9.89
N VAL A 19 -15.95 -8.00 -8.69
CA VAL A 19 -15.50 -6.95 -7.78
C VAL A 19 -14.24 -6.35 -8.41
N SER A 20 -14.41 -5.24 -9.13
CA SER A 20 -13.28 -4.37 -9.47
C SER A 20 -12.58 -3.97 -8.16
N PRO A 21 -11.24 -3.86 -8.13
CA PRO A 21 -10.57 -3.33 -6.95
C PRO A 21 -11.21 -1.98 -6.64
N ALA A 22 -11.74 -1.83 -5.42
CA ALA A 22 -12.31 -0.58 -4.97
C ALA A 22 -11.23 0.50 -5.16
N ASP A 23 -11.52 1.46 -6.03
CA ASP A 23 -10.66 2.60 -6.22
C ASP A 23 -10.57 3.33 -4.88
N ALA A 24 -9.37 3.30 -4.28
CA ALA A 24 -8.97 4.11 -3.14
C ALA A 24 -8.86 5.60 -3.54
N SER A 25 -9.92 6.13 -4.16
CA SER A 25 -10.00 7.51 -4.62
C SER A 25 -10.38 8.48 -3.50
N GLY A 26 -10.85 7.97 -2.35
CA GLY A 26 -11.38 8.78 -1.25
C GLY A 26 -10.32 9.51 -0.42
N CYS A 27 -9.07 9.03 -0.41
CA CYS A 27 -8.04 9.52 0.52
C CYS A 27 -7.20 10.71 0.05
N ARG A 28 -7.21 11.01 -1.26
CA ARG A 28 -6.27 11.92 -1.90
C ARG A 28 -6.52 13.42 -1.61
N SER A 29 -7.29 13.71 -0.56
CA SER A 29 -7.62 15.04 -0.05
C SER A 29 -7.76 15.07 1.48
N ALA A 30 -7.31 14.01 2.17
CA ALA A 30 -7.33 13.98 3.63
C ALA A 30 -6.37 15.04 4.20
N PRO A 31 -6.75 15.78 5.26
CA PRO A 31 -5.83 16.64 6.01
C PRO A 31 -4.74 15.84 6.73
N TYR A 32 -4.90 14.50 6.80
CA TYR A 32 -3.97 13.57 7.41
C TYR A 32 -3.09 12.93 6.34
N SER A 33 -2.00 13.62 6.03
CA SER A 33 -0.92 13.09 5.21
C SER A 33 0.39 13.15 5.98
N ALA A 34 1.33 12.28 5.65
CA ALA A 34 2.71 12.44 6.09
C ALA A 34 3.68 12.39 4.92
N SER A 35 4.77 13.14 5.05
CA SER A 35 5.93 12.99 4.19
C SER A 35 6.84 11.91 4.76
N LEU A 36 7.29 11.02 3.90
CA LEU A 36 8.24 9.97 4.20
C LEU A 36 9.50 10.21 3.38
N SER A 37 10.66 10.15 4.02
CA SER A 37 11.92 10.33 3.30
C SER A 37 13.04 9.55 3.95
N VAL A 38 13.75 8.78 3.14
CA VAL A 38 15.03 8.17 3.48
C VAL A 38 16.08 8.84 2.60
N THR A 39 17.18 9.31 3.17
CA THR A 39 18.28 9.90 2.40
C THR A 39 19.60 9.45 3.01
N ASP A 40 20.52 9.00 2.17
CA ASP A 40 21.90 8.75 2.54
C ASP A 40 22.81 9.76 1.83
N VAL A 41 22.91 10.96 2.42
CA VAL A 41 23.72 12.05 1.85
C VAL A 41 25.23 11.84 2.03
N PHE A 42 25.62 10.86 2.84
CA PHE A 42 27.02 10.62 3.21
C PHE A 42 27.55 9.29 2.65
N ASP A 43 26.76 8.59 1.83
CA ASP A 43 27.13 7.31 1.22
C ASP A 43 27.58 6.27 2.28
N GLN A 44 26.88 6.25 3.41
CA GLN A 44 27.19 5.36 4.54
C GLN A 44 26.71 3.94 4.31
N TYR A 45 25.68 3.76 3.48
CA TYR A 45 25.04 2.47 3.24
C TYR A 45 25.34 1.98 1.82
N ASN A 46 25.71 0.71 1.72
CA ASN A 46 26.03 0.07 0.45
C ASN A 46 25.21 -1.20 0.28
N GLY A 47 23.88 -1.04 0.19
CA GLY A 47 22.99 -2.14 -0.15
C GLY A 47 21.51 -1.81 -0.01
N VAL A 48 20.71 -2.86 0.14
CA VAL A 48 19.29 -2.73 0.47
C VAL A 48 19.14 -2.51 1.96
N GLU A 49 18.59 -1.36 2.32
CA GLU A 49 18.35 -0.95 3.69
C GLU A 49 16.85 -0.85 3.98
N VAL A 50 16.46 -1.02 5.24
CA VAL A 50 15.08 -0.91 5.71
C VAL A 50 14.97 0.14 6.80
N PHE A 51 14.14 1.16 6.57
CA PHE A 51 13.92 2.26 7.51
C PHE A 51 12.47 2.34 7.97
N SER A 52 12.25 2.67 9.24
CA SER A 52 10.92 2.88 9.80
C SER A 52 10.46 4.33 9.70
N HIS A 53 9.19 4.52 9.36
CA HIS A 53 8.49 5.79 9.32
C HIS A 53 7.15 5.71 10.10
N PRO A 54 6.91 6.57 11.10
CA PRO A 54 7.87 7.54 11.61
C PRO A 54 9.07 6.81 12.25
N THR A 55 10.20 7.52 12.40
CA THR A 55 11.41 6.96 13.05
C THR A 55 11.12 6.58 14.51
N SER A 56 10.13 7.21 15.14
CA SER A 56 9.61 6.86 16.46
C SER A 56 8.10 7.06 16.53
N GLY A 57 7.43 6.27 17.36
CA GLY A 57 5.97 6.33 17.51
C GLY A 57 5.21 5.59 16.41
N THR A 58 3.98 6.02 16.14
CA THR A 58 3.07 5.37 15.19
C THR A 58 2.18 6.40 14.51
N TYR A 59 1.89 6.20 13.24
CA TYR A 59 0.72 6.81 12.59
C TYR A 59 -0.57 6.17 13.10
N ARG A 60 -1.71 6.79 12.76
CA ARG A 60 -3.03 6.32 13.13
C ARG A 60 -3.99 6.57 11.98
N THR A 61 -4.70 5.53 11.55
CA THR A 61 -5.76 5.67 10.54
C THR A 61 -6.92 6.50 11.07
N THR A 62 -7.64 7.16 10.16
CA THR A 62 -8.78 8.02 10.49
C THR A 62 -10.06 7.55 9.80
N THR A 63 -11.23 8.04 10.22
CA THR A 63 -12.51 7.70 9.58
C THR A 63 -12.63 8.21 8.14
N GLN A 64 -11.77 9.15 7.74
CA GLN A 64 -11.78 9.75 6.41
C GLN A 64 -11.10 8.85 5.38
N CYS A 65 -10.19 7.98 5.84
CA CYS A 65 -9.36 7.14 5.02
C CYS A 65 -9.39 5.71 5.52
N ARG A 66 -10.07 4.84 4.77
CA ARG A 66 -10.12 3.42 5.09
C ARG A 66 -8.86 2.67 4.63
N ASP A 67 -8.04 3.28 3.78
CA ASP A 67 -6.86 2.65 3.19
C ASP A 67 -5.58 3.37 3.62
N ILE A 68 -4.48 2.62 3.73
CA ILE A 68 -3.14 3.18 3.91
C ILE A 68 -2.46 3.15 2.55
N GLN A 69 -2.23 4.33 2.00
CA GLN A 69 -1.72 4.51 0.65
C GLN A 69 -0.54 5.47 0.64
N ILE A 70 0.41 5.23 -0.26
CA ILE A 70 1.56 6.12 -0.46
C ILE A 70 1.82 6.40 -1.93
N ARG A 71 2.34 7.58 -2.21
CA ARG A 71 2.84 8.00 -3.51
C ARG A 71 4.33 8.22 -3.42
N ASN A 72 5.10 7.58 -4.29
CA ASN A 72 6.50 7.95 -4.45
C ASN A 72 6.58 9.33 -5.14
N THR A 73 7.13 10.32 -4.44
CA THR A 73 7.31 11.70 -4.90
C THR A 73 8.73 11.98 -5.40
N GLY A 74 9.56 10.93 -5.45
CA GLY A 74 10.90 10.97 -6.04
C GLY A 74 10.89 11.14 -7.56
N ASP A 75 12.07 11.49 -8.09
CA ASP A 75 12.32 11.71 -9.51
C ASP A 75 12.70 10.44 -10.28
N GLY A 76 12.83 9.30 -9.58
CA GLY A 76 13.26 8.02 -10.14
C GLY A 76 14.74 7.94 -10.48
N LYS A 77 15.54 8.97 -10.15
CA LYS A 77 16.98 9.04 -10.43
C LYS A 77 17.79 9.11 -9.14
N VAL A 78 17.62 10.19 -8.38
CA VAL A 78 18.25 10.36 -7.07
C VAL A 78 17.33 9.80 -5.99
N SER A 79 16.04 10.08 -6.12
CA SER A 79 14.98 9.53 -5.27
C SER A 79 14.29 8.39 -6.02
N GLY A 80 14.75 7.17 -5.77
CA GLY A 80 14.40 5.99 -6.54
C GLY A 80 13.04 5.35 -6.21
N PRO A 81 12.63 4.34 -6.99
CA PRO A 81 11.62 3.39 -6.56
C PRO A 81 12.07 2.62 -5.31
N PHE A 82 11.11 2.18 -4.51
CA PHE A 82 11.37 1.45 -3.27
C PHE A 82 10.24 0.45 -3.00
N HIS A 83 10.44 -0.43 -2.02
CA HIS A 83 9.38 -1.25 -1.46
C HIS A 83 8.90 -0.66 -0.15
N ALA A 84 7.59 -0.67 0.09
CA ALA A 84 7.02 -0.25 1.36
C ALA A 84 6.17 -1.34 1.97
N CYS A 85 6.11 -1.36 3.29
CA CYS A 85 5.32 -2.29 4.05
C CYS A 85 4.69 -1.63 5.27
N VAL A 86 3.41 -1.89 5.50
CA VAL A 86 2.75 -1.50 6.75
C VAL A 86 3.08 -2.52 7.84
N VAL A 87 3.45 -2.02 9.00
CA VAL A 87 3.58 -2.79 10.24
C VAL A 87 2.56 -2.25 11.23
N PHE A 88 1.56 -3.06 11.55
CA PHE A 88 0.53 -2.68 12.51
C PHE A 88 1.11 -2.72 13.93
N ALA A 89 0.81 -1.70 14.73
CA ALA A 89 1.30 -1.63 16.11
C ALA A 89 0.85 -2.85 16.92
N GLY A 90 1.76 -3.38 17.73
CA GLY A 90 1.55 -4.67 18.42
C GLY A 90 1.85 -5.89 17.56
N ARG A 91 2.09 -5.73 16.26
CA ARG A 91 2.74 -6.72 15.40
C ARG A 91 4.17 -6.27 15.13
N ALA A 92 5.12 -7.19 15.25
CA ALA A 92 6.54 -6.92 15.01
C ALA A 92 6.97 -7.33 13.58
N THR A 93 6.01 -7.54 12.68
CA THR A 93 6.23 -8.10 11.35
C THR A 93 5.58 -7.25 10.28
N CYS A 94 6.27 -7.14 9.15
CA CYS A 94 5.73 -6.60 7.92
C CYS A 94 4.49 -7.38 7.47
N ASN A 95 3.42 -6.67 7.11
CA ASN A 95 2.21 -7.27 6.53
C ASN A 95 2.50 -7.89 5.15
N TYR A 96 2.90 -7.05 4.18
CA TYR A 96 3.43 -7.46 2.88
C TYR A 96 4.20 -6.32 2.23
N TRP A 97 5.22 -6.66 1.45
CA TRP A 97 6.02 -5.69 0.71
C TRP A 97 5.33 -5.30 -0.60
N THR A 98 5.18 -4.00 -0.82
CA THR A 98 4.58 -3.42 -2.02
C THR A 98 5.63 -2.61 -2.77
N TYR A 99 5.82 -2.88 -4.06
CA TYR A 99 6.69 -2.07 -4.91
C TYR A 99 6.05 -0.73 -5.28
N VAL A 100 6.75 0.38 -5.04
CA VAL A 100 6.27 1.74 -5.22
C VAL A 100 7.13 2.50 -6.23
N PRO A 101 6.75 2.51 -7.52
CA PRO A 101 7.47 3.23 -8.56
C PRO A 101 7.26 4.74 -8.44
N ALA A 102 8.23 5.51 -8.94
CA ALA A 102 8.19 6.97 -8.96
C ALA A 102 6.91 7.53 -9.60
N GLY A 103 6.33 8.55 -8.96
CA GLY A 103 5.16 9.29 -9.43
C GLY A 103 3.81 8.60 -9.23
N GLN A 104 3.77 7.33 -8.80
CA GLN A 104 2.53 6.55 -8.70
C GLN A 104 2.07 6.32 -7.26
N TRP A 105 0.73 6.29 -7.09
CA TRP A 105 0.09 5.86 -5.85
C TRP A 105 0.07 4.33 -5.75
N ARG A 106 0.21 3.81 -4.53
CA ARG A 106 0.08 2.41 -4.17
C ARG A 106 -0.64 2.26 -2.85
N ASN A 107 -1.52 1.27 -2.77
CA ASN A 107 -2.14 0.85 -1.53
C ASN A 107 -1.21 -0.13 -0.83
N LEU A 108 -0.90 0.13 0.44
CA LEU A 108 -0.11 -0.76 1.30
C LEU A 108 -1.00 -1.61 2.23
N ALA A 109 -2.21 -1.14 2.50
CA ALA A 109 -3.27 -1.87 3.16
C ALA A 109 -4.61 -1.24 2.77
N VAL A 110 -5.64 -2.07 2.63
CA VAL A 110 -7.01 -1.63 2.31
C VAL A 110 -7.97 -1.99 3.44
N ASP A 111 -9.08 -1.27 3.55
CA ASP A 111 -10.16 -1.51 4.52
C ASP A 111 -9.70 -1.60 5.99
N VAL A 112 -8.68 -0.82 6.36
CA VAL A 112 -8.13 -0.75 7.71
C VAL A 112 -9.11 -0.03 8.64
N LYS A 113 -9.35 -0.62 9.82
CA LYS A 113 -10.24 -0.05 10.83
C LYS A 113 -9.75 1.33 11.28
N ASP A 114 -10.66 2.27 11.50
CA ASP A 114 -10.36 3.58 12.08
C ASP A 114 -9.63 3.46 13.43
N GLY A 115 -8.69 4.37 13.66
CA GLY A 115 -7.89 4.44 14.87
C GLY A 115 -6.81 3.36 14.96
N THR A 116 -6.59 2.57 13.91
CA THR A 116 -5.53 1.56 13.85
C THR A 116 -4.18 2.26 13.84
N ARG A 117 -3.30 1.85 14.76
CA ARG A 117 -1.94 2.38 14.87
C ARG A 117 -0.98 1.56 14.02
N PHE A 118 -0.07 2.21 13.32
CA PHE A 118 0.89 1.54 12.45
C PHE A 118 2.15 2.39 12.22
N TYR A 119 3.16 1.78 11.61
CA TYR A 119 4.31 2.44 11.01
C TYR A 119 4.58 1.79 9.64
N ILE A 120 5.38 2.45 8.82
CA ILE A 120 5.72 2.03 7.47
C ILE A 120 7.22 1.72 7.44
N TRP A 121 7.57 0.52 6.99
CA TRP A 121 8.92 0.19 6.61
C TRP A 121 9.14 0.51 5.14
N ILE A 122 10.24 1.19 4.84
CA ILE A 122 10.70 1.50 3.49
C ILE A 122 11.98 0.72 3.26
N SER A 123 11.96 -0.16 2.25
CA SER A 123 13.14 -0.88 1.77
C SER A 123 13.61 -0.27 0.45
N ILE A 124 14.86 0.18 0.42
CA ILE A 124 15.47 0.82 -0.75
C ILE A 124 16.93 0.37 -0.91
N ASN A 125 17.37 0.22 -2.16
CA ASN A 125 18.77 -0.02 -2.50
C ASN A 125 19.52 1.33 -2.54
N LEU A 126 20.27 1.62 -1.47
CA LEU A 126 21.03 2.87 -1.33
C LEU A 126 22.33 2.90 -2.14
N SER A 127 22.87 1.75 -2.56
CA SER A 127 23.97 1.69 -3.54
C SER A 127 23.55 2.17 -4.94
N THR A 128 22.24 2.12 -5.24
CA THR A 128 21.69 2.49 -6.55
C THR A 128 21.05 3.87 -6.52
N TYR A 129 20.37 4.21 -5.42
CA TYR A 129 19.64 5.46 -5.27
C TYR A 129 20.01 6.13 -3.94
N TYR A 130 20.35 7.42 -3.96
CA TYR A 130 20.70 8.15 -2.73
C TYR A 130 19.53 8.37 -1.76
N SER A 131 18.28 8.18 -2.21
CA SER A 131 17.10 8.47 -1.40
C SER A 131 15.82 7.77 -1.87
N ALA A 132 14.83 7.74 -0.99
CA ALA A 132 13.42 7.50 -1.28
C ALA A 132 12.60 8.65 -0.72
N LYS A 133 11.58 9.11 -1.47
CA LYS A 133 10.64 10.15 -1.02
C LYS A 133 9.22 9.74 -1.33
N ALA A 134 8.33 9.97 -0.38
CA ALA A 134 6.92 9.70 -0.56
C ALA A 134 6.02 10.61 0.27
N THR A 135 4.77 10.64 -0.13
CA THR A 135 3.66 11.18 0.68
C THR A 135 2.67 10.05 0.89
N GLY A 136 2.14 9.91 2.10
CA GLY A 136 1.10 8.92 2.39
C GLY A 136 -0.14 9.53 3.02
N ASP A 137 -1.27 8.89 2.80
CA ASP A 137 -2.61 9.25 3.30
C ASP A 137 -3.26 8.03 3.99
N TRP A 138 -3.98 8.26 5.10
CA TRP A 138 -4.63 7.22 5.93
C TRP A 138 -5.59 7.76 7.01
#